data_AF-A0A0E9NBN8-F1
#
_entry.id   AF-A0A0E9NBN8-F1
#
_cell.length_a   1.000
_cell.length_b   1.000
_cell.length_c   1.000
_cell.angle_alpha   90.00
_cell.angle_beta   90.00
_cell.angle_gamma   90.00
#
_symmetry.space_group_name_H-M   'P 1'
#
loop_
_entity.id
_entity.type
_entity.pdbx_description
1 polymer ?
#
loop_
_entity_poly.entity_id
_entity_poly.type
_entity_poly.pdbx_seq_one_letter_code
_entity_poly.pdbx_strand_id
1 'polypeptide(L)'
;MDMGTISLAHSYILCTDDKLAAPICRHQLQLNRSLSTQHSNHRKQLRIMFSLQFLLLALVVMNLALNSHGQTILNAPDTDIQCGDSDLTPSALLSAAQSCLSHILSGTTVGRDNYPHAYKDYEGITFPSGCSGHYYEYPVLNDDNDPYATGPPGAIRVIVGGVDIEKGTGAYCGVITHEGARAHNGFVSCQVEDQPDAPEGRRSERLLDLEPKVREREL
;
A
#
# COMPACT_ATOMS: atom_id res chain seq x y z
N MET A 1 46.04 -13.00 4.07
CA MET A 1 47.44 -13.40 3.85
C MET A 1 48.10 -12.30 3.05
N ASP A 2 49.01 -11.58 3.70
CA ASP A 2 49.62 -10.34 3.22
C ASP A 2 50.82 -10.68 2.30
N MET A 3 50.66 -10.45 0.99
CA MET A 3 51.67 -10.74 -0.06
C MET A 3 52.56 -9.51 -0.36
N GLY A 4 52.51 -8.45 0.46
CA GLY A 4 53.13 -7.15 0.15
C GLY A 4 54.58 -6.94 0.59
N THR A 5 55.16 -7.80 1.43
CA THR A 5 56.43 -7.53 2.12
C THR A 5 57.68 -8.14 1.47
N ILE A 6 57.55 -8.96 0.42
CA ILE A 6 58.68 -9.75 -0.11
C ILE A 6 59.57 -8.98 -1.11
N SER A 7 59.18 -7.80 -1.62
CA SER A 7 59.88 -7.20 -2.77
C SER A 7 61.07 -6.27 -2.49
N LEU A 8 61.34 -5.84 -1.25
CA LEU A 8 62.36 -4.80 -1.00
C LEU A 8 63.72 -5.32 -0.53
N ALA A 9 63.78 -6.51 0.08
CA ALA A 9 65.04 -7.03 0.65
C ALA A 9 66.02 -7.54 -0.42
N HIS A 10 65.54 -7.98 -1.59
CA HIS A 10 66.40 -8.56 -2.63
C HIS A 10 67.12 -7.52 -3.51
N SER A 11 66.63 -6.28 -3.58
CA SER A 11 67.27 -5.23 -4.39
C SER A 11 68.44 -4.54 -3.68
N TYR A 12 68.55 -4.68 -2.34
CA TYR A 12 69.60 -4.03 -1.55
C TYR A 12 70.96 -4.73 -1.62
N ILE A 13 70.99 -6.02 -2.00
CA ILE A 13 72.20 -6.86 -1.94
C ILE A 13 73.16 -6.58 -3.12
N LEU A 14 72.72 -5.90 -4.19
CA LEU A 14 73.53 -5.70 -5.40
C LEU A 14 74.24 -4.33 -5.52
N CYS A 15 74.15 -3.46 -4.52
CA CYS A 15 74.63 -2.06 -4.61
C CYS A 15 75.86 -1.74 -3.73
N THR A 16 76.57 -2.73 -3.19
CA THR A 16 77.62 -2.48 -2.17
C THR A 16 79.04 -2.34 -2.69
N ASP A 17 79.35 -2.64 -3.95
CA ASP A 17 80.72 -2.52 -4.48
C ASP A 17 80.75 -2.00 -5.93
N ASP A 18 81.80 -1.23 -6.24
CA ASP A 18 82.14 -0.52 -7.47
C ASP A 18 81.47 0.84 -7.79
N LYS A 19 82.34 1.84 -8.01
CA LYS A 19 81.99 3.21 -8.43
C LYS A 19 81.26 3.28 -9.78
N LEU A 20 81.17 2.17 -10.52
CA LEU A 20 80.41 2.03 -11.76
C LEU A 20 78.93 1.68 -11.54
N ALA A 21 78.54 1.13 -10.38
CA ALA A 21 77.17 0.71 -10.05
C ALA A 21 76.26 1.87 -9.55
N ALA A 22 76.86 3.02 -9.20
CA ALA A 22 76.14 4.15 -8.60
C ALA A 22 74.98 4.74 -9.45
N PRO A 23 75.12 4.97 -10.78
CA PRO A 23 74.02 5.51 -11.58
C PRO A 23 72.89 4.50 -11.78
N ILE A 24 73.22 3.22 -11.95
CA ILE A 24 72.24 2.14 -12.14
C ILE A 24 71.43 1.92 -10.85
N CYS A 25 72.09 1.87 -9.69
CA CYS A 25 71.41 1.78 -8.40
C CYS A 25 70.56 3.02 -8.11
N ARG A 26 71.01 4.23 -8.49
CA ARG A 26 70.21 5.46 -8.35
C ARG A 26 68.95 5.41 -9.21
N HIS A 27 69.04 4.91 -10.44
CA HIS A 27 67.90 4.77 -11.33
C HIS A 27 66.89 3.72 -10.82
N GLN A 28 67.37 2.57 -10.35
CA GLN A 28 66.51 1.54 -9.75
C GLN A 28 65.80 2.02 -8.47
N LEU A 29 66.49 2.76 -7.60
CA LEU A 29 65.86 3.37 -6.42
C LEU A 29 64.78 4.39 -6.78
N GLN A 30 64.97 5.17 -7.85
CA GLN A 30 63.95 6.10 -8.35
C GLN A 30 62.72 5.37 -8.91
N LEU A 31 62.91 4.28 -9.65
CA LEU A 31 61.83 3.44 -10.16
C LEU A 31 61.04 2.77 -9.02
N ASN A 32 61.73 2.24 -8.01
CA ASN A 32 61.06 1.64 -6.85
C ASN A 32 60.27 2.69 -6.04
N ARG A 33 60.76 3.93 -5.95
CA ARG A 33 60.00 5.03 -5.33
C ARG A 33 58.77 5.41 -6.14
N SER A 34 58.87 5.51 -7.47
CA SER A 34 57.71 5.85 -8.33
C SER A 34 56.64 4.76 -8.34
N LEU A 35 57.04 3.48 -8.34
CA LEU A 35 56.11 2.34 -8.21
C LEU A 35 55.42 2.32 -6.84
N SER A 36 56.16 2.59 -5.77
CA SER A 36 55.60 2.66 -4.41
C SER A 36 54.58 3.81 -4.26
N THR A 37 54.88 5.00 -4.80
CA THR A 37 53.93 6.13 -4.78
C THR A 37 52.71 5.87 -5.65
N GLN A 38 52.87 5.25 -6.84
CA GLN A 38 51.75 4.86 -7.69
C GLN A 38 50.83 3.85 -7.00
N HIS A 39 51.39 2.84 -6.34
CA HIS A 39 50.61 1.83 -5.61
C HIS A 39 49.91 2.42 -4.38
N SER A 40 50.56 3.35 -3.65
CA SER A 40 49.94 4.11 -2.56
C SER A 40 48.78 4.98 -3.05
N ASN A 41 48.97 5.68 -4.16
CA ASN A 41 47.92 6.50 -4.78
C ASN A 41 46.76 5.65 -5.29
N HIS A 42 47.03 4.49 -5.90
CA HIS A 42 45.99 3.56 -6.34
C HIS A 42 45.17 3.01 -5.16
N ARG A 43 45.82 2.65 -4.04
CA ARG A 43 45.12 2.21 -2.82
C ARG A 43 44.26 3.33 -2.21
N LYS A 44 44.72 4.58 -2.24
CA LYS A 44 43.93 5.74 -1.78
C LYS A 44 42.73 6.00 -2.69
N GLN A 45 42.93 5.98 -4.01
CA GLN A 45 41.86 6.13 -5.00
C GLN A 45 40.80 5.04 -4.85
N LEU A 46 41.22 3.78 -4.70
CA LEU A 46 40.30 2.66 -4.50
C LEU A 46 39.48 2.82 -3.21
N ARG A 47 40.10 3.27 -2.11
CA ARG A 47 39.39 3.58 -0.86
C ARG A 47 38.36 4.70 -1.04
N ILE A 48 38.72 5.78 -1.73
CA ILE A 48 37.82 6.91 -2.00
C ILE A 48 36.65 6.47 -2.89
N MET A 49 36.90 5.67 -3.93
CA MET A 49 35.87 5.14 -4.81
C MET A 49 34.88 4.24 -4.06
N PHE A 50 35.36 3.34 -3.20
CA PHE A 50 34.47 2.53 -2.37
C PHE A 50 33.67 3.40 -1.39
N SER A 51 34.29 4.39 -0.73
CA SER A 51 33.58 5.30 0.17
C SER A 51 32.49 6.12 -0.52
N LEU A 52 32.76 6.65 -1.72
CA LEU A 52 31.76 7.38 -2.53
C LEU A 52 30.63 6.45 -2.98
N GLN A 53 30.94 5.22 -3.39
CA GLN A 53 29.94 4.23 -3.79
C GLN A 53 29.00 3.89 -2.62
N PHE A 54 29.55 3.69 -1.41
CA PHE A 54 28.74 3.44 -0.21
C PHE A 54 27.89 4.65 0.18
N LEU A 55 28.41 5.87 0.06
CA LEU A 55 27.65 7.09 0.32
C LEU A 55 26.48 7.27 -0.67
N LEU A 56 26.73 7.00 -1.95
CA LEU A 56 25.70 7.07 -3.00
C LEU A 56 24.60 6.03 -2.75
N LEU A 57 24.99 4.80 -2.41
CA LEU A 57 24.04 3.73 -2.11
C LEU A 57 23.21 4.04 -0.86
N ALA A 58 23.83 4.59 0.19
CA ALA A 58 23.14 5.01 1.41
C ALA A 58 22.10 6.11 1.13
N LEU A 59 22.43 7.10 0.28
CA LEU A 59 21.50 8.14 -0.16
C LEU A 59 20.30 7.57 -0.92
N VAL A 60 20.52 6.61 -1.82
CA VAL A 60 19.44 5.93 -2.55
C VAL A 60 18.52 5.17 -1.58
N VAL A 61 19.08 4.38 -0.66
CA VAL A 61 18.30 3.61 0.33
C VAL A 61 17.50 4.53 1.27
N MET A 62 18.06 5.68 1.68
CA MET A 62 17.34 6.68 2.48
C MET A 62 16.12 7.23 1.73
N ASN A 63 16.27 7.59 0.44
CA ASN A 63 15.15 8.05 -0.39
C ASN A 63 14.06 6.98 -0.55
N LEU A 64 14.43 5.70 -0.64
CA LEU A 64 13.45 4.61 -0.69
C LEU A 64 12.66 4.47 0.63
N ALA A 65 13.32 4.59 1.78
CA ALA A 65 12.66 4.49 3.09
C ALA A 65 11.73 5.68 3.41
N LEU A 66 12.03 6.88 2.90
CA LEU A 66 11.17 8.06 3.05
C LEU A 66 9.89 7.99 2.19
N ASN A 67 9.85 7.13 1.19
CA ASN A 67 8.69 7.00 0.28
C ASN A 67 7.80 5.78 0.59
N SER A 68 8.04 5.03 1.67
CA SER A 68 7.07 4.03 2.13
C SER A 68 5.91 4.74 2.84
N HIS A 69 5.08 5.44 2.09
CA HIS A 69 3.80 5.90 2.58
C HIS A 69 2.96 4.65 2.85
N GLY A 70 2.88 4.28 4.14
CA GLY A 70 2.00 3.21 4.60
C GLY A 70 0.58 3.56 4.16
N GLN A 71 -0.06 2.64 3.46
CA GLN A 71 -1.41 2.88 2.95
C GLN A 71 -2.36 3.08 4.13
N THR A 72 -3.18 4.12 4.07
CA THR A 72 -4.05 4.50 5.19
C THR A 72 -5.49 4.65 4.73
N ILE A 73 -6.39 3.96 5.41
CA ILE A 73 -7.84 4.13 5.26
C ILE A 73 -8.34 5.07 6.36
N LEU A 74 -9.00 6.16 5.95
CA LEU A 74 -9.67 7.12 6.81
C LEU A 74 -11.12 6.67 7.05
N ASN A 75 -11.66 6.97 8.24
CA ASN A 75 -13.07 6.75 8.59
C ASN A 75 -13.53 5.28 8.50
N ALA A 76 -12.63 4.33 8.72
CA ALA A 76 -13.02 2.93 8.84
C ALA A 76 -13.97 2.74 10.04
N PRO A 77 -14.96 1.83 9.93
CA PRO A 77 -15.90 1.58 11.02
C PRO A 77 -15.18 0.93 12.21
N ASP A 78 -15.67 1.18 13.42
CA ASP A 78 -15.17 0.62 14.68
C ASP A 78 -16.17 -0.33 15.35
N THR A 79 -17.37 -0.47 14.79
CA THR A 79 -18.43 -1.40 15.20
C THR A 79 -18.82 -2.33 14.06
N ASP A 80 -19.43 -3.46 14.42
CA ASP A 80 -19.96 -4.41 13.45
C ASP A 80 -21.08 -3.76 12.63
N ILE A 81 -21.14 -4.10 11.35
CA ILE A 81 -22.17 -3.61 10.43
C ILE A 81 -23.00 -4.78 9.93
N GLN A 82 -24.30 -4.73 10.19
CA GLN A 82 -25.23 -5.69 9.60
C GLN A 82 -25.50 -5.34 8.14
N CYS A 83 -25.25 -6.30 7.25
CA CYS A 83 -25.44 -6.13 5.83
C CYS A 83 -26.16 -7.34 5.22
N GLY A 84 -27.47 -7.17 4.99
CA GLY A 84 -28.33 -8.30 4.65
C GLY A 84 -28.38 -9.29 5.81
N ASP A 85 -28.14 -10.56 5.51
CA ASP A 85 -28.05 -11.64 6.50
C ASP A 85 -26.63 -11.83 7.11
N SER A 86 -25.67 -10.94 6.82
CA SER A 86 -24.28 -11.04 7.30
C SER A 86 -23.92 -9.94 8.30
N ASP A 87 -23.23 -10.33 9.38
CA ASP A 87 -22.58 -9.41 10.31
C ASP A 87 -21.12 -9.22 9.91
N LEU A 88 -20.74 -7.98 9.58
CA LEU A 88 -19.40 -7.64 9.09
C LEU A 88 -18.58 -7.00 10.20
N THR A 89 -17.44 -7.60 10.51
CA THR A 89 -16.54 -7.05 11.53
C THR A 89 -15.78 -5.82 11.02
N PRO A 90 -15.40 -4.88 11.90
CA PRO A 90 -14.50 -3.78 11.57
C PRO A 90 -13.22 -4.23 10.87
N SER A 91 -12.64 -5.36 11.30
CA SER A 91 -11.43 -5.93 10.71
C SER A 91 -11.63 -6.39 9.27
N ALA A 92 -12.75 -7.07 8.97
CA ALA A 92 -13.06 -7.50 7.62
C ALA A 92 -13.21 -6.30 6.67
N LEU A 93 -13.94 -5.28 7.10
CA LEU A 93 -14.17 -4.06 6.33
C LEU A 93 -12.88 -3.26 6.12
N LEU A 94 -12.06 -3.12 7.16
CA LEU A 94 -10.77 -2.45 7.06
C LEU A 94 -9.81 -3.21 6.12
N SER A 95 -9.73 -4.53 6.24
CA SER A 95 -8.88 -5.37 5.39
C SER A 95 -9.28 -5.29 3.92
N ALA A 96 -10.58 -5.34 3.63
CA ALA A 96 -11.11 -5.18 2.28
C ALA A 96 -10.82 -3.76 1.73
N ALA A 97 -11.01 -2.71 2.53
CA ALA A 97 -10.73 -1.34 2.14
C ALA A 97 -9.23 -1.11 1.87
N GLN A 98 -8.35 -1.67 2.71
CA GLN A 98 -6.90 -1.62 2.51
C GLN A 98 -6.49 -2.36 1.23
N SER A 99 -7.09 -3.52 0.95
CA SER A 99 -6.83 -4.27 -0.27
C SER A 99 -7.28 -3.50 -1.52
N CYS A 100 -8.45 -2.88 -1.45
CA CYS A 100 -8.94 -1.96 -2.47
C CYS A 100 -7.93 -0.83 -2.75
N LEU A 101 -7.52 -0.10 -1.71
CA LEU A 101 -6.55 0.99 -1.84
C LEU A 101 -5.20 0.49 -2.40
N SER A 102 -4.73 -0.68 -1.99
CA SER A 102 -3.47 -1.26 -2.45
C SER A 102 -3.49 -1.56 -3.94
N HIS A 103 -4.58 -2.13 -4.43
CA HIS A 103 -4.77 -2.39 -5.85
C HIS A 103 -4.90 -1.09 -6.65
N ILE A 104 -5.58 -0.07 -6.12
CA ILE A 104 -5.65 1.27 -6.76
C ILE A 104 -4.26 1.90 -6.87
N LEU A 105 -3.50 1.93 -5.77
CA LEU A 105 -2.16 2.54 -5.73
C LEU A 105 -1.14 1.81 -6.61
N SER A 106 -1.28 0.48 -6.75
CA SER A 106 -0.43 -0.33 -7.62
C SER A 106 -0.91 -0.39 -9.08
N GLY A 107 -2.10 0.13 -9.38
CA GLY A 107 -2.72 0.02 -10.71
C GLY A 107 -3.01 -1.42 -11.13
N THR A 108 -3.33 -2.29 -10.18
CA THR A 108 -3.61 -3.72 -10.41
C THR A 108 -5.06 -4.07 -10.09
N THR A 109 -5.53 -5.21 -10.59
CA THR A 109 -6.87 -5.73 -10.31
C THR A 109 -6.83 -7.25 -10.09
N VAL A 110 -7.85 -7.78 -9.42
CA VAL A 110 -8.03 -9.20 -9.09
C VAL A 110 -9.42 -9.71 -9.44
N GLY A 111 -9.57 -11.03 -9.48
CA GLY A 111 -10.82 -11.69 -9.86
C GLY A 111 -11.18 -11.51 -11.34
N ARG A 112 -12.28 -12.16 -11.74
CA ARG A 112 -12.76 -12.12 -13.13
C ARG A 112 -13.34 -10.76 -13.51
N ASP A 113 -13.90 -10.06 -12.54
CA ASP A 113 -14.58 -8.78 -12.73
C ASP A 113 -13.63 -7.58 -12.58
N ASN A 114 -12.34 -7.83 -12.32
CA ASN A 114 -11.26 -6.83 -12.20
C ASN A 114 -11.50 -5.81 -11.07
N TYR A 115 -11.61 -6.30 -9.84
CA TYR A 115 -11.69 -5.45 -8.65
C TYR A 115 -10.30 -4.93 -8.24
N PRO A 116 -10.19 -3.73 -7.68
CA PRO A 116 -11.24 -2.72 -7.56
C PRO A 116 -11.56 -2.09 -8.91
N HIS A 117 -12.81 -1.70 -9.09
CA HIS A 117 -13.22 -0.90 -10.22
C HIS A 117 -14.10 0.27 -9.78
N ALA A 118 -14.25 1.24 -10.68
CA ALA A 118 -15.03 2.43 -10.42
C ALA A 118 -16.50 2.08 -10.13
N TYR A 119 -17.01 2.57 -9.00
CA TYR A 119 -18.41 2.54 -8.64
C TYR A 119 -19.09 3.84 -9.08
N LYS A 120 -20.17 3.72 -9.85
CA LYS A 120 -20.84 4.85 -10.52
C LYS A 120 -22.10 5.35 -9.83
N ASP A 121 -22.49 4.73 -8.72
CA ASP A 121 -23.69 5.08 -7.94
C ASP A 121 -24.94 5.36 -8.80
N TYR A 122 -25.44 4.32 -9.48
CA TYR A 122 -26.69 4.45 -10.24
C TYR A 122 -27.92 4.39 -9.33
N GLU A 123 -27.72 3.95 -8.09
CA GLU A 123 -28.74 3.77 -7.06
C GLU A 123 -29.03 5.06 -6.28
N GLY A 124 -28.12 6.04 -6.29
CA GLY A 124 -28.25 7.30 -5.57
C GLY A 124 -27.99 7.15 -4.08
N ILE A 125 -27.04 6.29 -3.70
CA ILE A 125 -26.64 6.04 -2.32
C ILE A 125 -25.87 7.26 -1.79
N THR A 126 -26.33 7.79 -0.65
CA THR A 126 -25.65 8.92 -0.01
C THR A 126 -24.48 8.42 0.82
N PHE A 127 -23.26 8.78 0.42
CA PHE A 127 -22.04 8.52 1.19
C PHE A 127 -21.71 9.68 2.14
N PRO A 128 -20.98 9.42 3.25
CA PRO A 128 -20.57 10.45 4.21
C PRO A 128 -19.77 11.59 3.55
N SER A 129 -19.81 12.80 4.12
CA SER A 129 -19.17 13.98 3.54
C SER A 129 -17.65 13.90 3.38
N GLY A 130 -16.99 12.98 4.10
CA GLY A 130 -15.56 12.68 3.95
C GLY A 130 -15.23 11.92 2.65
N CYS A 131 -16.25 11.46 1.94
CA CYS A 131 -16.14 10.75 0.68
C CYS A 131 -16.34 11.73 -0.48
N SER A 132 -15.31 11.84 -1.31
CA SER A 132 -15.29 12.73 -2.45
C SER A 132 -14.54 12.09 -3.62
N GLY A 133 -14.76 12.63 -4.83
CA GLY A 133 -14.09 12.15 -6.04
C GLY A 133 -14.66 10.84 -6.57
N HIS A 134 -13.80 10.01 -7.13
CA HIS A 134 -14.18 8.72 -7.68
C HIS A 134 -14.34 7.67 -6.57
N TYR A 135 -15.44 6.92 -6.63
CA TYR A 135 -15.67 5.77 -5.78
C TYR A 135 -15.15 4.50 -6.44
N TYR A 136 -14.64 3.59 -5.63
CA TYR A 136 -14.20 2.26 -6.02
C TYR A 136 -14.90 1.24 -5.15
N GLU A 137 -15.38 0.17 -5.78
CA GLU A 137 -15.96 -0.97 -5.07
C GLU A 137 -14.97 -2.13 -4.99
N TYR A 138 -14.98 -2.85 -3.87
CA TYR A 138 -14.18 -4.05 -3.67
C TYR A 138 -14.95 -5.10 -2.85
N PRO A 139 -14.84 -6.41 -3.16
CA PRO A 139 -15.55 -7.45 -2.44
C PRO A 139 -15.15 -7.52 -0.96
N VAL A 140 -16.15 -7.70 -0.10
CA VAL A 140 -15.96 -8.06 1.30
C VAL A 140 -16.30 -9.54 1.44
N LEU A 141 -15.36 -10.31 1.95
CA LEU A 141 -15.58 -11.69 2.37
C LEU A 141 -15.84 -11.68 3.88
N ASN A 142 -16.75 -12.53 4.35
CA ASN A 142 -17.09 -12.63 5.79
C ASN A 142 -15.94 -13.22 6.64
N ASP A 143 -14.83 -13.63 6.01
CA ASP A 143 -13.66 -14.12 6.71
C ASP A 143 -12.75 -12.94 7.09
N ASP A 144 -12.60 -12.70 8.41
CA ASP A 144 -12.01 -11.51 9.04
C ASP A 144 -10.61 -11.08 8.55
N ASN A 145 -9.91 -11.91 7.76
CA ASN A 145 -8.54 -11.68 7.34
C ASN A 145 -8.21 -12.18 5.92
N ASP A 146 -9.19 -12.62 5.11
CA ASP A 146 -8.90 -13.07 3.75
C ASP A 146 -9.30 -12.01 2.72
N PRO A 147 -8.33 -11.25 2.17
CA PRO A 147 -8.62 -10.31 1.11
C PRO A 147 -9.04 -11.09 -0.15
N TYR A 148 -10.17 -10.70 -0.74
CA TYR A 148 -10.64 -11.30 -1.98
C TYR A 148 -9.53 -11.28 -3.05
N ALA A 149 -9.20 -12.46 -3.58
CA ALA A 149 -8.19 -12.60 -4.63
C ALA A 149 -8.75 -13.29 -5.89
N THR A 150 -9.52 -14.37 -5.69
CA THR A 150 -10.11 -15.15 -6.79
C THR A 150 -11.47 -15.73 -6.40
N GLY A 151 -12.22 -16.23 -7.38
CA GLY A 151 -13.51 -16.87 -7.15
C GLY A 151 -14.70 -15.90 -7.17
N PRO A 152 -15.89 -16.35 -6.75
CA PRO A 152 -17.08 -15.49 -6.70
C PRO A 152 -16.90 -14.34 -5.69
N PRO A 153 -17.20 -13.08 -6.06
CA PRO A 153 -17.00 -11.93 -5.19
C PRO A 153 -18.06 -11.77 -4.08
N GLY A 154 -19.03 -12.69 -3.97
CA GLY A 154 -20.16 -12.54 -3.06
C GLY A 154 -21.04 -11.32 -3.38
N ALA A 155 -21.95 -10.99 -2.47
CA ALA A 155 -22.95 -9.92 -2.67
C ALA A 155 -22.52 -8.55 -2.12
N ILE A 156 -21.55 -8.52 -1.19
CA ILE A 156 -21.21 -7.35 -0.38
C ILE A 156 -19.96 -6.66 -0.96
N ARG A 157 -19.98 -5.32 -0.98
CA ARG A 157 -18.85 -4.49 -1.42
C ARG A 157 -18.56 -3.39 -0.41
N VAL A 158 -17.28 -3.14 -0.16
CA VAL A 158 -16.83 -1.90 0.49
C VAL A 158 -16.66 -0.83 -0.58
N ILE A 159 -17.04 0.40 -0.26
CA ILE A 159 -16.81 1.58 -1.10
C ILE A 159 -15.65 2.39 -0.52
N VAL A 160 -14.64 2.61 -1.35
CA VAL A 160 -13.50 3.48 -1.05
C VAL A 160 -13.54 4.70 -1.97
N GLY A 161 -13.44 5.89 -1.37
CA GLY A 161 -13.38 7.18 -2.08
C GLY A 161 -12.22 8.03 -1.58
N GLY A 162 -12.13 9.29 -2.03
CA GLY A 162 -11.15 10.24 -1.52
C GLY A 162 -9.69 9.80 -1.69
N VAL A 163 -9.40 9.01 -2.71
CA VAL A 163 -8.07 8.43 -2.92
C VAL A 163 -7.06 9.52 -3.30
N ASP A 164 -5.97 9.59 -2.54
CA ASP A 164 -4.81 10.44 -2.77
C ASP A 164 -3.59 9.53 -3.01
N ILE A 165 -3.19 9.42 -4.28
CA ILE A 165 -2.11 8.53 -4.72
C ILE A 165 -0.75 8.98 -4.17
N GLU A 166 -0.54 10.29 -4.01
CA GLU A 166 0.73 10.82 -3.52
C GLU A 166 0.91 10.51 -2.03
N LYS A 167 -0.18 10.58 -1.26
CA LYS A 167 -0.18 10.28 0.18
C LYS A 167 -0.40 8.80 0.50
N GLY A 168 -0.85 8.00 -0.47
CA GLY A 168 -1.25 6.62 -0.23
C GLY A 168 -2.47 6.51 0.70
N THR A 169 -3.39 7.47 0.64
CA THR A 169 -4.58 7.50 1.51
C THR A 169 -5.87 7.27 0.73
N GLY A 170 -6.87 6.68 1.36
CA GLY A 170 -8.25 6.61 0.88
C GLY A 170 -9.22 6.70 2.04
N ALA A 171 -10.50 6.94 1.77
CA ALA A 171 -11.56 7.00 2.78
C ALA A 171 -12.52 5.82 2.61
N TYR A 172 -12.85 5.16 3.72
CA TYR A 172 -14.00 4.26 3.79
C TYR A 172 -15.28 5.08 3.66
N CYS A 173 -16.11 4.72 2.69
CA CYS A 173 -17.33 5.46 2.36
C CYS A 173 -18.60 4.74 2.73
N GLY A 174 -18.51 3.44 3.01
CA GLY A 174 -19.64 2.62 3.37
C GLY A 174 -19.48 1.24 2.81
N VAL A 175 -20.51 0.45 3.03
CA VAL A 175 -20.63 -0.90 2.53
C VAL A 175 -22.00 -1.03 1.88
N ILE A 176 -22.05 -1.75 0.77
CA ILE A 176 -23.26 -1.98 -0.02
C ILE A 176 -23.44 -3.46 -0.28
N THR A 177 -24.67 -3.87 -0.55
CA THR A 177 -25.00 -5.26 -0.90
C THR A 177 -26.02 -5.34 -2.01
N HIS A 178 -25.94 -6.41 -2.82
CA HIS A 178 -27.01 -6.78 -3.74
C HIS A 178 -28.27 -7.28 -3.02
N GLU A 179 -28.14 -7.73 -1.78
CA GLU A 179 -29.26 -8.25 -1.00
C GLU A 179 -30.27 -7.14 -0.69
N GLY A 180 -31.55 -7.40 -0.95
CA GLY A 180 -32.61 -6.38 -0.78
C GLY A 180 -32.69 -5.33 -1.90
N ALA A 181 -31.79 -5.35 -2.89
CA ALA A 181 -31.87 -4.45 -4.03
C ALA A 181 -33.07 -4.79 -4.95
N ARG A 182 -33.79 -3.75 -5.37
CA ARG A 182 -34.98 -3.89 -6.24
C ARG A 182 -34.63 -4.13 -7.70
N ALA A 183 -33.48 -3.62 -8.13
CA ALA A 183 -33.00 -3.75 -9.49
C ALA A 183 -32.07 -4.96 -9.60
N HIS A 184 -32.11 -5.63 -10.75
CA HIS A 184 -31.12 -6.67 -11.07
C HIS A 184 -29.71 -6.06 -11.12
N ASN A 185 -28.76 -6.65 -10.40
CA ASN A 185 -27.41 -6.11 -10.15
C ASN A 185 -27.39 -4.77 -9.41
N GLY A 186 -28.51 -4.31 -8.86
CA GLY A 186 -28.53 -3.09 -8.06
C GLY A 186 -27.92 -3.32 -6.68
N PHE A 187 -27.60 -2.22 -6.01
CA PHE A 187 -27.12 -2.23 -4.64
C PHE A 187 -28.05 -1.46 -3.69
N VAL A 188 -27.93 -1.77 -2.40
CA VAL A 188 -28.43 -0.95 -1.30
C VAL A 188 -27.30 -0.72 -0.30
N SER A 189 -27.32 0.40 0.41
CA SER A 189 -26.40 0.62 1.53
C SER A 189 -26.71 -0.35 2.66
N CYS A 190 -25.69 -0.98 3.24
CA CYS A 190 -25.86 -1.61 4.53
C CYS A 190 -26.00 -0.50 5.59
N GLN A 191 -26.78 -0.76 6.64
CA GLN A 191 -27.01 0.21 7.70
C GLN A 191 -25.79 0.20 8.62
N VAL A 192 -25.06 1.31 8.69
CA VAL A 192 -24.16 1.54 9.82
C VAL A 192 -25.06 1.91 10.98
N GLU A 193 -25.11 1.10 12.04
CA GLU A 193 -26.02 1.29 13.18
C GLU A 193 -25.77 2.58 14.00
N ASP A 194 -24.92 3.50 13.54
CA ASP A 194 -24.72 4.81 14.17
C ASP A 194 -25.02 5.98 13.23
N GLN A 195 -26.32 6.25 13.06
CA GLN A 195 -26.85 7.56 12.69
C GLN A 195 -28.08 7.83 13.57
N PRO A 196 -28.10 8.90 14.41
CA PRO A 196 -29.33 9.33 15.05
C PRO A 196 -30.26 9.89 13.97
N ASP A 197 -31.44 9.29 13.87
CA ASP A 197 -32.66 9.80 13.26
C ASP A 197 -32.66 10.05 11.74
N ALA A 198 -32.74 8.98 10.95
CA ALA A 198 -33.51 9.04 9.70
C ALA A 198 -35.01 8.87 10.05
N PRO A 199 -35.90 9.80 9.68
CA PRO A 199 -37.31 9.72 10.06
C PRO A 199 -37.95 8.50 9.39
N GLU A 200 -38.55 7.65 10.20
CA GLU A 200 -39.24 6.42 9.82
C GLU A 200 -40.40 6.73 8.85
N GLY A 201 -40.09 6.62 7.57
CA GLY A 201 -40.99 6.94 6.46
C GLY A 201 -41.92 5.80 6.09
N ARG A 202 -42.97 5.61 6.91
CA ARG A 202 -44.33 5.21 6.50
C ARG A 202 -44.54 3.79 5.92
N ARG A 203 -44.86 2.88 6.84
CA ARG A 203 -46.13 2.12 6.96
C ARG A 203 -46.66 1.36 5.71
N SER A 204 -46.58 0.03 5.79
CA SER A 204 -47.67 -0.85 5.36
C SER A 204 -47.90 -1.97 6.38
N GLU A 205 -48.19 -1.59 7.63
CA GLU A 205 -48.97 -2.49 8.48
C GLU A 205 -50.39 -2.53 7.94
N ARG A 206 -50.66 -3.62 7.23
CA ARG A 206 -51.99 -4.10 6.90
C ARG A 206 -52.63 -4.61 8.20
N LEU A 207 -53.06 -3.67 9.04
CA LEU A 207 -53.86 -3.97 10.23
C LEU A 207 -55.32 -4.10 9.80
N LEU A 208 -55.81 -5.33 9.88
CA LEU A 208 -57.19 -5.72 9.65
C LEU A 208 -58.07 -5.23 10.80
N ASP A 209 -58.59 -4.00 10.71
CA ASP A 209 -59.72 -3.58 11.55
C ASP A 209 -61.04 -3.89 10.84
N LEU A 210 -61.54 -5.10 11.09
CA LEU A 210 -62.96 -5.42 10.98
C LEU A 210 -63.65 -4.89 12.23
N GLU A 211 -64.36 -3.77 12.14
CA GLU A 211 -65.49 -3.50 13.04
C GLU A 211 -66.73 -3.01 12.26
N PRO A 212 -67.92 -3.56 12.55
CA PRO A 212 -69.15 -3.31 11.79
C PRO A 212 -69.83 -2.01 12.24
N LYS A 213 -70.15 -1.14 11.28
CA LYS A 213 -70.95 0.08 11.50
C LYS A 213 -72.38 -0.31 11.83
N VAL A 214 -72.73 -0.24 13.12
CA VAL A 214 -74.11 -0.30 13.61
C VAL A 214 -74.90 0.85 13.00
N ARG A 215 -76.10 0.50 12.54
CA ARG A 215 -77.01 1.32 11.76
C ARG A 215 -77.91 2.10 12.72
N GLU A 216 -77.60 3.36 13.00
CA GLU A 216 -78.57 4.27 13.58
C GLU A 216 -79.60 4.64 12.50
N ARG A 217 -80.85 4.26 12.75
CA ARG A 217 -82.03 4.74 12.01
C ARG A 217 -82.62 5.88 12.82
N GLU A 218 -82.68 7.07 12.23
CA GLU A 218 -83.63 8.10 12.63
C GLU A 218 -85.02 7.77 12.07
N LEU A 219 -86.01 7.78 12.97
CA LEU A 219 -87.48 8.00 12.85
C LEU A 219 -88.26 7.08 13.80
#